data_AF-A0A3D2J5T8-F1
#
_entry.id   AF-A0A3D2J5T8-F1
#
_cell.length_a   1.000
_cell.length_b   1.000
_cell.length_c   1.000
_cell.angle_alpha   90.00
_cell.angle_beta   90.00
_cell.angle_gamma   90.00
#
_symmetry.space_group_name_H-M   'P 1'
#
loop_
_entity.id
_entity.type
_entity.pdbx_description
1 polymer ?
#
loop_
_entity_poly.entity_id
_entity_poly.type
_entity_poly.pdbx_seq_one_letter_code
_entity_poly.pdbx_strand_id
1 'polypeptide(L)'
;MAYKAVRITKGRGGWGGPLVIKPQPGKDLIYCVTGGGIHPVAQRIADLTGGKVFDGFRSSAPEKQIACVIIDCGGTARIGVYPMKKIPTIDVKASSPSGPLIQFIKENIFVSGVKPEDIKVIE
;
A
#
# COMPACT_ATOMS: atom_id res chain seq x y z
N MET A 1 -17.58 8.83 11.84
CA MET A 1 -16.12 9.06 11.81
C MET A 1 -15.76 9.52 10.41
N ALA A 2 -15.03 10.64 10.29
CA ALA A 2 -14.56 11.13 9.00
C ALA A 2 -13.21 10.49 8.66
N TYR A 3 -13.09 9.87 7.48
CA TYR A 3 -11.81 9.35 7.00
C TYR A 3 -10.88 10.49 6.60
N LYS A 4 -9.61 10.38 6.99
CA LYS A 4 -8.55 11.32 6.61
C LYS A 4 -7.77 10.79 5.41
N ALA A 5 -7.23 11.71 4.61
CA ALA A 5 -6.30 11.35 3.54
C ALA A 5 -4.87 11.35 4.08
N VAL A 6 -4.08 10.38 3.63
CA VAL A 6 -2.63 10.36 3.87
C VAL A 6 -1.88 10.42 2.56
N ARG A 7 -0.78 11.16 2.55
CA ARG A 7 0.24 11.12 1.52
C ARG A 7 1.34 10.16 1.94
N ILE A 8 1.68 9.25 1.04
CA ILE A 8 2.73 8.25 1.23
C ILE A 8 3.81 8.52 0.19
N THR A 9 5.02 8.84 0.63
CA THR A 9 6.18 9.03 -0.24
C THR A 9 7.08 7.81 -0.25
N LYS A 10 7.87 7.67 -1.31
CA LYS A 10 8.94 6.66 -1.35
C LYS A 10 9.95 6.92 -0.26
N GLY A 11 10.39 5.87 0.43
CA GLY A 11 11.49 5.99 1.38
C GLY A 11 12.85 5.97 0.70
N ARG A 12 13.91 5.89 1.51
CA ARG A 12 15.29 5.92 1.03
C ARG A 12 15.58 4.73 0.10
N GLY A 13 16.00 5.01 -1.14
CA GLY A 13 16.25 3.99 -2.16
C GLY A 13 14.99 3.40 -2.80
N GLY A 14 13.80 3.87 -2.40
CA GLY A 14 12.53 3.49 -3.02
C GLY A 14 12.22 4.26 -4.31
N TRP A 15 11.20 3.79 -5.00
CA TRP A 15 10.72 4.28 -6.30
C TRP A 15 9.20 4.57 -6.24
N GLY A 16 8.73 5.44 -7.14
CA GLY A 16 7.31 5.74 -7.30
C GLY A 16 6.75 6.72 -6.27
N GLY A 17 5.42 6.80 -6.23
CA GLY A 17 4.69 7.78 -5.44
C GLY A 17 4.93 9.24 -5.86
N PRO A 18 4.46 10.21 -5.07
CA PRO A 18 3.66 10.02 -3.86
C PRO A 18 2.27 9.46 -4.15
N LEU A 19 1.77 8.58 -3.29
CA LEU A 19 0.39 8.10 -3.34
C LEU A 19 -0.46 8.84 -2.31
N VAL A 20 -1.71 9.15 -2.68
CA VAL A 20 -2.70 9.69 -1.76
C VAL A 20 -3.75 8.62 -1.49
N ILE A 21 -3.83 8.18 -0.23
CA ILE A 21 -4.79 7.17 0.20
C ILE A 21 -5.83 7.82 1.10
N LYS A 22 -7.09 7.74 0.67
CA LYS A 22 -8.25 8.16 1.46
C LYS A 22 -9.26 7.02 1.50
N PRO A 23 -9.37 6.31 2.63
CA PRO A 23 -10.41 5.31 2.83
C PRO A 23 -11.81 5.88 2.63
N GLN A 24 -12.74 5.01 2.24
CA GLN A 24 -14.15 5.35 2.07
C GLN A 24 -15.03 4.27 2.71
N PRO A 25 -16.29 4.57 3.08
CA PRO A 25 -17.20 3.55 3.58
C PRO A 25 -17.32 2.38 2.59
N GLY A 26 -17.00 1.17 3.05
CA GLY A 26 -17.00 -0.04 2.21
C GLY A 26 -15.74 -0.24 1.36
N LYS A 27 -14.78 0.70 1.40
CA LYS A 27 -13.42 0.61 0.84
C LYS A 27 -12.41 1.18 1.84
N ASP A 28 -12.37 0.57 3.02
CA ASP A 28 -11.61 1.02 4.19
C ASP A 28 -10.54 0.02 4.65
N LEU A 29 -10.34 -1.09 3.91
CA LEU A 29 -9.34 -2.09 4.29
C LEU A 29 -7.94 -1.66 3.88
N ILE A 30 -7.03 -1.62 4.85
CA ILE A 30 -5.59 -1.46 4.69
C ILE A 30 -5.00 -2.87 4.67
N TYR A 31 -4.78 -3.40 3.47
CA TYR A 31 -4.55 -4.82 3.24
C TYR A 31 -3.05 -5.15 3.37
N CYS A 32 -2.66 -5.91 4.39
CA CYS A 32 -1.26 -6.20 4.69
C CYS A 32 -0.88 -7.61 4.25
N VAL A 33 0.15 -7.72 3.40
CA VAL A 33 0.63 -8.98 2.82
C VAL A 33 2.16 -9.04 2.95
N THR A 34 2.64 -9.05 4.19
CA THR A 34 4.08 -9.00 4.51
C THR A 34 4.60 -10.28 5.21
N GLY A 35 4.15 -11.46 4.77
CA GLY A 35 4.57 -12.74 5.35
C GLY A 35 3.85 -13.15 6.65
N GLY A 36 2.81 -12.41 7.05
CA GLY A 36 1.96 -12.69 8.21
C GLY A 36 2.06 -11.62 9.31
N GLY A 37 0.93 -11.38 9.99
CA GLY A 37 0.82 -10.30 10.96
C GLY A 37 0.64 -8.92 10.31
N ILE A 38 0.57 -7.88 11.14
CA ILE A 38 0.36 -6.51 10.69
C ILE A 38 1.67 -5.74 10.69
N HIS A 39 2.12 -5.31 9.51
CA HIS A 39 3.30 -4.48 9.38
C HIS A 39 3.06 -3.07 9.97
N PRO A 40 4.05 -2.43 10.63
CA PRO A 40 3.91 -1.09 11.20
C PRO A 40 3.46 -0.02 10.20
N VAL A 41 3.84 -0.15 8.92
CA VAL A 41 3.37 0.73 7.84
C VAL A 41 1.85 0.60 7.63
N ALA A 42 1.32 -0.62 7.62
CA ALA A 42 -0.11 -0.85 7.46
C ALA A 42 -0.88 -0.30 8.68
N GLN A 43 -0.38 -0.58 9.88
CA GLN A 43 -0.96 -0.04 11.11
C GLN A 43 -0.95 1.49 11.12
N ARG A 44 0.17 2.11 10.75
CA ARG A 44 0.31 3.58 10.70
C ARG A 44 -0.68 4.22 9.73
N ILE A 45 -0.90 3.62 8.55
CA ILE A 45 -1.88 4.12 7.59
C ILE A 45 -3.29 4.01 8.19
N ALA A 46 -3.64 2.87 8.80
CA ALA A 46 -4.93 2.66 9.44
C ALA A 46 -5.18 3.70 10.55
N ASP A 47 -4.22 3.91 11.45
CA ASP A 47 -4.29 4.86 12.56
C ASP A 47 -4.53 6.30 12.08
N LEU A 48 -3.82 6.71 11.02
CA LEU A 48 -3.89 8.06 10.49
C LEU A 48 -5.14 8.33 9.66
N THR A 49 -5.59 7.33 8.89
CA THR A 49 -6.72 7.47 7.97
C THR A 49 -8.07 7.14 8.59
N GLY A 50 -8.09 6.35 9.67
CA GLY A 50 -9.28 5.72 10.24
C GLY A 50 -9.68 4.42 9.53
N GLY A 51 -8.85 3.91 8.61
CA GLY A 51 -9.07 2.63 7.94
C GLY A 51 -8.91 1.42 8.87
N LYS A 52 -9.29 0.23 8.39
CA LYS A 52 -9.19 -1.03 9.13
C LYS A 52 -8.03 -1.85 8.58
N VAL A 53 -7.06 -2.15 9.44
CA VAL A 53 -5.96 -3.01 9.05
C VAL A 53 -6.43 -4.47 8.91
N PHE A 54 -5.98 -5.15 7.87
CA PHE A 54 -6.39 -6.52 7.56
C PHE A 54 -5.18 -7.36 7.19
N ASP A 55 -5.00 -8.50 7.87
CA ASP A 55 -3.96 -9.48 7.51
C ASP A 55 -4.42 -10.27 6.27
N GLY A 56 -3.99 -9.77 5.12
CA GLY A 56 -4.23 -10.33 3.81
C GLY A 56 -3.32 -11.48 3.42
N PHE A 57 -2.36 -11.83 4.28
CA PHE A 57 -1.51 -13.00 4.10
C PHE A 57 -2.19 -14.26 4.66
N ARG A 58 -2.88 -14.14 5.80
CA ARG A 58 -3.61 -15.25 6.44
C ARG A 58 -5.06 -15.38 6.01
N SER A 59 -5.64 -14.31 5.46
CA SER A 59 -7.03 -14.27 5.03
C SER A 59 -7.17 -13.48 3.72
N SER A 60 -8.36 -13.52 3.13
CA SER A 60 -8.67 -12.81 1.88
C SER A 60 -9.94 -12.00 2.01
N ALA A 61 -9.93 -10.80 1.45
CA ALA A 61 -11.11 -9.93 1.36
C ALA A 61 -11.37 -9.51 -0.10
N PRO A 62 -12.62 -9.14 -0.45
CA PRO A 62 -12.93 -8.65 -1.79
C PRO A 62 -12.14 -7.39 -2.13
N GLU A 63 -11.57 -7.34 -3.33
CA GLU A 63 -10.75 -6.24 -3.82
C GLU A 63 -11.44 -4.87 -3.75
N LYS A 64 -12.77 -4.85 -3.93
CA LYS A 64 -13.60 -3.65 -3.82
C LYS A 64 -13.55 -2.98 -2.44
N GLN A 65 -13.20 -3.73 -1.39
CA GLN A 65 -13.09 -3.23 -0.02
C GLN A 65 -11.70 -2.70 0.32
N ILE A 66 -10.72 -2.91 -0.55
CA ILE A 66 -9.31 -2.58 -0.29
C ILE A 66 -9.03 -1.13 -0.67
N ALA A 67 -8.63 -0.32 0.30
CA ALA A 67 -8.18 1.06 0.07
C ALA A 67 -6.76 1.08 -0.51
N CYS A 68 -5.85 0.30 0.08
CA CYS A 68 -4.49 0.11 -0.40
C CYS A 68 -3.92 -1.22 0.11
N VAL A 69 -2.84 -1.68 -0.53
CA VAL A 69 -2.13 -2.92 -0.18
C VAL A 69 -0.71 -2.61 0.24
N ILE A 70 -0.26 -3.21 1.34
CA ILE A 70 1.10 -3.16 1.84
C ILE A 70 1.75 -4.52 1.60
N ILE A 71 2.88 -4.55 0.90
CA ILE A 71 3.63 -5.76 0.56
C ILE A 71 5.09 -5.64 1.00
N ASP A 72 5.81 -6.76 1.02
CA ASP A 72 7.23 -6.87 1.39
C ASP A 72 8.07 -7.55 0.29
N CYS A 73 7.77 -7.21 -0.97
CA CYS A 73 8.13 -8.01 -2.12
C CYS A 73 9.15 -7.30 -2.99
N GLY A 74 10.44 -7.49 -2.73
CA GLY A 74 11.53 -6.75 -3.39
C GLY A 74 11.75 -7.04 -4.88
N GLY A 75 10.78 -6.77 -5.76
CA GLY A 75 10.94 -6.82 -7.22
C GLY A 75 10.27 -7.98 -7.95
N THR A 76 9.50 -8.84 -7.27
CA THR A 76 8.89 -10.05 -7.88
C THR A 76 7.38 -9.89 -8.10
N ALA A 77 6.62 -10.98 -8.35
CA ALA A 77 5.25 -10.90 -8.88
C ALA A 77 4.28 -9.93 -8.14
N ARG A 78 4.36 -9.81 -6.81
CA ARG A 78 3.39 -9.01 -6.02
C ARG A 78 3.47 -7.50 -6.29
N ILE A 79 4.62 -6.97 -6.73
CA ILE A 79 4.74 -5.54 -7.08
C ILE A 79 3.94 -5.16 -8.33
N GLY A 80 3.56 -6.13 -9.16
CA GLY A 80 2.78 -5.90 -10.38
C GLY A 80 1.31 -6.36 -10.33
N VAL A 81 0.99 -7.37 -9.52
CA VAL A 81 -0.38 -7.95 -9.48
C VAL A 81 -1.43 -6.95 -8.97
N TYR A 82 -1.13 -6.21 -7.90
CA TYR A 82 -2.08 -5.25 -7.32
C TYR A 82 -2.21 -3.97 -8.16
N PRO A 83 -1.12 -3.40 -8.72
CA PRO A 83 -1.25 -2.31 -9.69
C PRO A 83 -2.03 -2.70 -10.95
N MET A 84 -1.87 -3.93 -11.45
CA MET A 84 -2.67 -4.45 -12.58
C MET A 84 -4.17 -4.44 -12.26
N LYS A 85 -4.53 -4.75 -11.00
CA LYS A 85 -5.91 -4.68 -10.48
C LYS A 85 -6.36 -3.27 -10.12
N LYS A 86 -5.55 -2.24 -10.43
CA LYS A 86 -5.81 -0.83 -10.11
C LYS A 86 -5.92 -0.55 -8.61
N ILE A 87 -5.23 -1.33 -7.77
CA ILE A 87 -5.18 -1.14 -6.32
C ILE A 87 -3.86 -0.43 -5.94
N PRO A 88 -3.92 0.68 -5.18
CA PRO A 88 -2.72 1.35 -4.68
C PRO A 88 -1.85 0.41 -3.87
N THR A 89 -0.57 0.33 -4.21
CA THR A 89 0.37 -0.66 -3.70
C THR A 89 1.58 0.01 -3.08
N ILE A 90 1.86 -0.34 -1.83
CA ILE A 90 2.94 0.18 -1.01
C ILE A 90 3.88 -0.97 -0.68
N ASP A 91 5.10 -0.95 -1.21
CA ASP A 91 6.14 -1.90 -0.84
C ASP A 91 7.02 -1.31 0.27
N VAL A 92 7.18 -2.08 1.34
CA VAL A 92 8.06 -1.67 2.46
C VAL A 92 9.52 -1.95 2.14
N LYS A 93 9.80 -2.81 1.14
CA LYS A 93 11.15 -2.99 0.60
C LYS A 93 11.43 -1.97 -0.47
N ALA A 94 12.66 -1.46 -0.48
CA ALA A 94 13.14 -0.60 -1.56
C ALA A 94 13.29 -1.45 -2.82
N SER A 95 12.43 -1.20 -3.80
CA SER A 95 12.39 -1.95 -5.06
C SER A 95 12.08 -1.02 -6.23
N SER A 96 12.78 -1.24 -7.34
CA SER A 96 12.46 -0.59 -8.60
C SER A 96 11.56 -1.52 -9.43
N PRO A 97 10.70 -0.99 -10.30
CA PRO A 97 9.88 -1.80 -11.19
C PRO A 97 10.74 -2.79 -12.00
N SER A 98 10.41 -4.08 -11.92
CA SER A 98 11.10 -5.15 -12.62
C SER A 98 10.15 -6.31 -12.94
N GLY A 99 10.52 -7.13 -13.92
CA GLY A 99 9.79 -8.35 -14.28
C GLY A 99 8.63 -8.15 -15.27
N PRO A 100 7.83 -9.19 -15.53
CA PRO A 100 6.88 -9.24 -16.65
C PRO A 100 5.70 -8.27 -16.51
N LEU A 101 5.39 -7.83 -15.28
CA LEU A 101 4.26 -6.95 -14.98
C LEU A 101 4.66 -5.46 -14.89
N ILE A 102 5.88 -5.09 -15.29
CA ILE A 102 6.44 -3.74 -15.15
C ILE A 102 5.54 -2.64 -15.73
N GLN A 103 4.84 -2.92 -16.82
CA GLN A 103 3.91 -1.99 -17.49
C GLN A 103 2.76 -1.48 -16.60
N PHE A 104 2.41 -2.23 -15.55
CA PHE A 104 1.37 -1.86 -14.59
C PHE A 104 1.92 -1.09 -13.39
N ILE A 105 3.23 -1.12 -13.17
CA ILE A 105 3.90 -0.51 -12.02
C ILE A 105 4.22 0.95 -12.36
N LYS A 106 3.27 1.82 -12.04
CA LYS A 106 3.35 3.26 -12.35
C LYS A 106 3.45 4.06 -11.06
N GLU A 107 4.08 5.24 -11.12
CA GLU A 107 4.30 6.11 -9.95
C GLU A 107 2.99 6.55 -9.28
N ASN A 108 1.89 6.61 -10.04
CA ASN A 108 0.57 6.99 -9.54
C ASN A 108 -0.19 5.88 -8.80
N ILE A 109 0.33 4.65 -8.78
CA ILE A 109 -0.32 3.51 -8.15
C ILE A 109 0.63 2.67 -7.27
N PHE A 110 1.94 2.83 -7.45
CA PHE A 110 2.96 2.08 -6.74
C PHE A 110 3.98 3.01 -6.09
N VAL A 111 4.37 2.67 -4.86
CA VAL A 111 5.46 3.32 -4.12
C VAL A 111 6.22 2.27 -3.31
N SER A 112 7.54 2.38 -3.24
CA SER A 112 8.38 1.39 -2.55
C SER A 112 9.35 2.00 -1.53
N GLY A 113 9.96 1.13 -0.72
CA GLY A 113 10.88 1.49 0.36
C GLY A 113 10.23 2.26 1.49
N VAL A 114 8.90 2.18 1.62
CA VAL A 114 8.14 3.03 2.53
C VAL A 114 8.33 2.61 3.99
N LYS A 115 8.57 3.61 4.84
CA LYS A 115 8.61 3.49 6.30
C LYS A 115 7.47 4.27 6.95
N PRO A 116 7.17 4.03 8.25
CA PRO A 116 6.13 4.77 8.96
C PRO A 116 6.32 6.30 8.96
N GLU A 117 7.57 6.77 8.88
CA GLU A 117 7.94 8.20 8.81
C GLU A 117 7.60 8.87 7.47
N ASP A 118 7.46 8.09 6.40
CA ASP A 118 7.14 8.57 5.05
C ASP A 118 5.63 8.79 4.84
N ILE A 119 4.83 8.59 5.88
CA ILE A 119 3.37 8.65 5.85
C ILE A 119 2.91 9.88 6.62
N LYS A 120 2.29 10.82 5.92
CA LYS A 120 1.81 12.09 6.49
C LYS A 120 0.35 12.29 6.20
N VAL A 121 -0.41 12.78 7.18
CA VAL A 121 -1.78 13.23 6.97
C VAL A 121 -1.75 14.47 6.09
N ILE A 122 -2.61 14.50 5.09
CA ILE A 122 -2.90 15.69 4.31
C ILE A 122 -4.38 15.96 4.56
N GLU A 123 -4.68 16.90 5.45
CA GLU A 123 -6.06 17.33 5.67
C GLU A 123 -6.57 18.13 4.46
#